data_AF-A0A6M1T402-F1
#
_entry.id   AF-A0A6M1T402-F1
#
_cell.length_a   1.000
_cell.length_b   1.000
_cell.length_c   1.000
_cell.angle_alpha   90.00
_cell.angle_beta   90.00
_cell.angle_gamma   90.00
#
_symmetry.space_group_name_H-M   'P 1'
#
loop_
_entity.id
_entity.type
_entity.pdbx_description
1 polymer ?
#
loop_
_entity_poly.entity_id
_entity_poly.type
_entity_poly.pdbx_seq_one_letter_code
_entity_poly.pdbx_strand_id
1 'polypeptide(L)'
;MWLCTPLTQSLLYETKNIWRAMDVKNNYTPEYVKALKKLTYSEIKVLDKVAEGYTSKEIAKILNNSPRTIEKHRENINKKLNLKHNGNLFQWCEEYVNER
;
A
#
# COMPACT_ATOMS: atom_id res chain seq x y z
N MET A 1 27.40 19.65 -16.46
CA MET A 1 26.69 18.45 -16.94
C MET A 1 27.07 17.30 -16.01
N TRP A 2 26.53 17.31 -14.78
CA TRP A 2 27.05 16.53 -13.64
C TRP A 2 26.41 15.14 -13.59
N LEU A 3 27.20 14.16 -14.01
CA LEU A 3 27.35 12.78 -13.54
C LEU A 3 26.27 12.28 -12.55
N CYS A 4 25.39 11.41 -13.06
CA CYS A 4 24.57 10.51 -12.26
C CYS A 4 25.50 9.61 -11.44
N THR A 5 25.57 9.81 -10.13
CA THR A 5 26.49 9.09 -9.25
C THR A 5 26.13 7.59 -9.15
N PRO A 6 27.11 6.68 -9.09
CA PRO A 6 26.91 5.23 -8.92
C PRO A 6 26.50 4.87 -7.47
N LEU A 7 25.65 5.69 -6.84
CA LEU A 7 25.08 5.49 -5.51
C LEU A 7 23.55 5.42 -5.52
N THR A 8 22.90 5.67 -6.66
CA THR A 8 21.45 5.41 -6.82
C THR A 8 21.11 3.93 -6.94
N GLN A 9 22.10 3.04 -7.03
CA GLN A 9 21.87 1.59 -6.95
C GLN A 9 21.57 1.13 -5.51
N SER A 10 22.04 1.85 -4.47
CA SER A 10 21.75 1.52 -3.06
C SER A 10 20.31 1.88 -2.66
N LEU A 11 19.82 3.05 -3.06
CA LEU A 11 18.43 3.46 -2.80
C LEU A 11 17.41 2.58 -3.55
N LEU A 12 17.79 2.06 -4.74
CA LEU A 12 17.03 1.05 -5.48
C LEU A 12 17.17 -0.37 -4.90
N TYR A 13 18.23 -0.66 -4.12
CA TYR A 13 18.43 -1.93 -3.42
C TYR A 13 17.68 -1.99 -2.09
N GLU A 14 17.61 -0.87 -1.35
CA GLU A 14 16.82 -0.76 -0.13
C GLU A 14 15.31 -0.88 -0.41
N THR A 15 14.83 -0.33 -1.52
CA THR A 15 13.44 -0.55 -1.96
C THR A 15 13.18 -1.99 -2.38
N LYS A 16 14.15 -2.68 -3.01
CA LYS A 16 14.05 -4.11 -3.39
C LYS A 16 13.95 -5.04 -2.19
N ASN A 17 14.57 -4.69 -1.06
CA ASN A 17 14.60 -5.52 0.15
C ASN A 17 13.33 -5.40 1.02
N ILE A 18 12.55 -4.32 0.89
CA ILE A 18 11.28 -4.16 1.61
C ILE A 18 10.20 -5.09 1.04
N TRP A 19 10.14 -5.25 -0.29
CA TRP A 19 9.24 -6.22 -0.93
C TRP A 19 9.59 -7.66 -0.56
N ARG A 20 10.89 -7.99 -0.49
CA ARG A 20 11.39 -9.34 -0.20
C ARG A 20 11.01 -9.86 1.20
N ALA A 21 10.79 -8.97 2.17
CA ALA A 21 10.30 -9.35 3.50
C ALA A 21 8.77 -9.53 3.56
N MET A 22 8.01 -8.83 2.69
CA MET A 22 6.56 -9.01 2.56
C MET A 22 6.20 -10.30 1.80
N ASP A 23 7.06 -10.75 0.87
CA ASP A 23 6.86 -11.98 0.08
C ASP A 23 7.02 -13.30 0.88
N VAL A 24 7.70 -13.28 2.04
CA VAL A 24 8.05 -14.54 2.76
C VAL A 24 6.97 -15.00 3.75
N LYS A 25 6.01 -14.15 4.14
CA LYS A 25 5.05 -14.47 5.21
C LYS A 25 3.58 -14.62 4.81
N ASN A 26 3.17 -14.24 3.60
CA ASN A 26 1.75 -14.20 3.25
C ASN A 26 1.51 -14.76 1.85
N ASN A 27 0.60 -15.75 1.75
CA ASN A 27 0.10 -16.32 0.51
C ASN A 27 -0.78 -15.31 -0.26
N TYR A 28 -0.19 -14.24 -0.78
CA TYR A 28 -0.91 -13.26 -1.58
C TYR A 28 -1.17 -13.79 -3.00
N THR A 29 -2.35 -13.52 -3.54
CA THR A 29 -2.65 -13.81 -4.95
C THR A 29 -1.75 -12.99 -5.88
N PRO A 30 -1.40 -13.52 -7.07
CA PRO A 30 -0.60 -12.77 -8.05
C PRO A 30 -1.29 -11.46 -8.48
N GLU A 31 -2.63 -11.41 -8.49
CA GLU A 31 -3.38 -10.17 -8.69
C GLU A 31 -3.15 -9.15 -7.57
N TYR A 32 -3.15 -9.58 -6.30
CA TYR A 32 -2.88 -8.70 -5.16
C TYR A 32 -1.46 -8.13 -5.21
N VAL A 33 -0.46 -8.97 -5.50
CA VAL A 33 0.93 -8.51 -5.66
C VAL A 33 1.06 -7.49 -6.81
N LYS A 34 0.33 -7.70 -7.91
CA LYS A 34 0.28 -6.75 -9.04
C LYS A 34 -0.38 -5.42 -8.65
N ALA A 35 -1.42 -5.47 -7.81
CA ALA A 35 -2.08 -4.29 -7.26
C ALA A 35 -1.13 -3.50 -6.34
N LEU A 36 -0.45 -4.18 -5.41
CA LEU A 36 0.50 -3.57 -4.50
C LEU A 36 1.63 -2.85 -5.22
N LYS A 37 2.17 -3.43 -6.31
CA LYS A 37 3.24 -2.81 -7.12
C LYS A 37 2.85 -1.46 -7.74
N LYS A 38 1.55 -1.14 -7.85
CA LYS A 38 1.06 0.15 -8.37
C LYS A 38 0.94 1.22 -7.28
N LEU A 39 0.97 0.82 -6.02
CA LEU A 39 0.82 1.70 -4.87
C LEU A 39 2.17 2.22 -4.40
N THR A 40 2.14 3.41 -3.80
CA THR A 40 3.29 3.98 -3.11
C THR A 40 3.41 3.40 -1.71
N TYR A 41 4.59 3.52 -1.11
CA TYR A 41 4.85 3.02 0.24
C TYR A 41 3.85 3.56 1.29
N SER A 42 3.51 4.85 1.24
CA SER A 42 2.53 5.44 2.16
C SER A 42 1.11 4.89 1.93
N GLU A 43 0.75 4.61 0.69
CA GLU A 43 -0.55 4.00 0.36
C GLU A 43 -0.62 2.54 0.81
N ILE A 44 0.47 1.77 0.70
CA ILE A 44 0.56 0.39 1.20
C ILE A 44 0.38 0.36 2.71
N LYS A 45 1.01 1.28 3.45
CA LYS A 45 0.81 1.39 4.91
C LYS A 45 -0.64 1.65 5.29
N VAL A 46 -1.32 2.51 4.54
CA VAL A 46 -2.75 2.78 4.75
C VAL A 46 -3.58 1.54 4.42
N LEU A 47 -3.27 0.87 3.31
CA LEU A 47 -3.96 -0.34 2.87
C LEU A 47 -3.85 -1.47 3.90
N ASP A 48 -2.67 -1.68 4.47
CA ASP A 48 -2.40 -2.68 5.51
C ASP A 48 -3.31 -2.46 6.73
N LYS A 49 -3.38 -1.21 7.22
CA LYS A 49 -4.25 -0.85 8.33
C LYS A 49 -5.74 -0.92 7.98
N VAL A 50 -6.11 -0.66 6.72
CA VAL A 50 -7.48 -0.88 6.24
C VAL A 50 -7.79 -2.37 6.26
N ALA A 51 -6.87 -3.24 5.83
CA ALA A 51 -7.05 -4.69 5.85
C ALA A 51 -7.20 -5.26 7.27
N GLU A 52 -6.56 -4.63 8.26
CA GLU A 52 -6.76 -4.92 9.69
C GLU A 52 -8.12 -4.42 10.25
N GLY A 53 -8.91 -3.68 9.47
CA GLY A 53 -10.23 -3.18 9.88
C GLY A 53 -10.23 -1.80 10.56
N TYR A 54 -9.12 -1.06 10.54
CA TYR A 54 -9.07 0.26 11.15
C TYR A 54 -9.83 1.32 10.34
N THR A 55 -10.49 2.23 11.04
CA THR A 55 -11.14 3.40 10.42
C THR A 55 -10.12 4.48 10.03
N SER A 56 -10.46 5.35 9.07
CA SER A 56 -9.57 6.44 8.64
C SER A 56 -9.08 7.33 9.79
N LYS A 57 -9.90 7.50 10.85
CA LYS A 57 -9.55 8.27 12.05
C LYS A 57 -8.53 7.55 12.93
N GLU A 58 -8.62 6.22 13.04
CA GLU A 58 -7.65 5.41 13.78
C GLU A 58 -6.34 5.31 13.04
N ILE A 59 -6.39 5.07 11.73
CA ILE A 59 -5.21 5.06 10.85
C ILE A 59 -4.47 6.39 10.93
N ALA A 60 -5.20 7.51 10.95
CA ALA A 60 -4.63 8.84 11.10
C ALA A 60 -3.85 8.98 12.42
N LYS A 61 -4.39 8.46 13.53
CA LYS A 61 -3.68 8.44 14.83
C LYS A 61 -2.45 7.54 14.80
N ILE A 62 -2.56 6.35 14.21
CA ILE A 62 -1.46 5.36 14.15
C ILE A 62 -0.30 5.87 13.29
N LEU A 63 -0.60 6.46 12.13
CA LEU A 63 0.39 6.96 11.19
C LEU A 63 0.78 8.42 11.45
N ASN A 64 0.30 9.02 12.55
CA ASN A 64 0.50 10.42 12.92
C ASN A 64 0.25 11.40 11.75
N ASN A 65 -0.84 11.17 11.02
CA ASN A 65 -1.26 11.94 9.85
C ASN A 65 -2.64 12.54 10.08
N SER A 66 -3.02 13.56 9.28
CA SER A 66 -4.38 14.10 9.38
C SER A 66 -5.41 13.11 8.82
N PRO A 67 -6.63 13.03 9.40
CA PRO A 67 -7.72 12.20 8.85
C PRO A 67 -7.97 12.48 7.36
N ARG A 68 -7.92 13.77 6.98
CA ARG A 68 -8.07 14.24 5.61
C ARG A 68 -6.98 13.71 4.68
N THR A 69 -5.76 13.55 5.18
CA THR A 69 -4.63 12.94 4.44
C THR A 69 -4.91 11.45 4.20
N ILE A 70 -5.41 10.73 5.21
CA ILE A 70 -5.75 9.31 5.07
C ILE A 70 -6.91 9.10 4.09
N GLU A 71 -7.95 9.93 4.16
CA GLU A 71 -9.03 9.94 3.17
C GLU A 71 -8.48 10.16 1.76
N LYS A 72 -7.53 11.09 1.61
CA LYS A 72 -6.89 11.33 0.31
C LYS A 72 -6.09 10.12 -0.18
N HIS A 73 -5.36 9.43 0.70
CA HIS A 73 -4.68 8.19 0.35
C HIS A 73 -5.67 7.11 -0.10
N ARG A 74 -6.80 6.95 0.58
CA ARG A 74 -7.85 5.98 0.19
C ARG A 74 -8.43 6.29 -1.20
N GLU A 75 -8.70 7.57 -1.50
CA GLU A 75 -9.12 7.99 -2.84
C GLU A 75 -8.09 7.66 -3.91
N ASN A 76 -6.81 7.93 -3.64
CA ASN A 76 -5.72 7.66 -4.57
C ASN A 76 -5.53 6.17 -4.81
N ILE A 77 -5.65 5.35 -3.76
CA ILE A 77 -5.63 3.88 -3.85
C ILE A 77 -6.78 3.41 -4.75
N ASN A 78 -8.01 3.86 -4.50
CA ASN A 78 -9.16 3.49 -5.32
C ASN A 78 -8.94 3.84 -6.80
N LYS A 79 -8.40 5.03 -7.09
CA LYS A 79 -8.06 5.45 -8.47
C LYS A 79 -6.98 4.56 -9.10
N LYS A 80 -5.93 4.22 -8.35
CA LYS A 80 -4.82 3.39 -8.85
C LYS A 80 -5.22 1.94 -9.08
N LEU A 81 -6.10 1.41 -8.24
CA LEU A 81 -6.66 0.07 -8.36
C LEU A 81 -7.86 0.02 -9.31
N ASN A 82 -8.32 1.17 -9.79
CA ASN A 82 -9.51 1.32 -10.62
C ASN A 82 -10.76 0.68 -9.99
N LEU A 83 -10.84 0.77 -8.66
CA LEU A 83 -12.02 0.37 -7.90
C LEU A 83 -13.10 1.41 -8.20
N LYS A 84 -14.23 0.98 -8.75
CA LYS A 84 -15.39 1.87 -8.97
C LYS A 84 -15.70 2.61 -7.67
N HIS A 85 -16.11 3.86 -7.77
CA HIS A 85 -16.32 4.81 -6.66
C HIS A 85 -17.12 4.28 -5.45
N ASN A 86 -17.85 3.18 -5.59
CA ASN A 86 -18.68 2.55 -4.55
C ASN A 86 -18.11 1.24 -3.99
N GLY A 87 -16.97 0.75 -4.50
CA GLY A 87 -16.29 -0.42 -3.95
C GLY A 87 -15.67 -0.07 -2.60
N ASN A 88 -16.08 -0.76 -1.54
CA ASN A 88 -15.48 -0.57 -0.23
C ASN A 88 -14.04 -1.09 -0.28
N LEU A 89 -13.05 -0.21 -0.15
CA LEU A 89 -11.63 -0.58 -0.10
C LEU A 89 -11.37 -1.66 0.97
N PHE A 90 -12.15 -1.63 2.05
CA PHE A 90 -12.12 -2.66 3.08
C PHE A 90 -12.53 -4.03 2.54
N GLN A 91 -13.65 -4.11 1.82
CA GLN A 91 -14.12 -5.36 1.21
C GLN A 91 -13.13 -5.91 0.20
N TRP A 92 -12.50 -5.03 -0.60
CA TRP A 92 -11.41 -5.44 -1.49
C TRP A 92 -10.26 -6.03 -0.68
N CYS A 93 -9.81 -5.40 0.40
CA CYS A 93 -8.78 -5.97 1.28
C CYS A 93 -9.22 -7.29 1.93
N GLU A 94 -10.45 -7.39 2.41
CA GLU A 94 -10.99 -8.62 3.02
C GLU A 94 -10.97 -9.78 2.05
N GLU A 95 -11.35 -9.57 0.79
CA GLU A 95 -11.34 -10.60 -0.26
C GLU A 95 -9.96 -11.27 -0.40
N TYR A 96 -8.88 -10.49 -0.33
CA TYR A 96 -7.51 -11.02 -0.43
C TYR A 96 -6.90 -11.48 0.91
N VAL A 97 -7.50 -11.11 2.04
CA VAL A 97 -7.06 -11.55 3.38
C VAL A 97 -7.79 -12.82 3.81
N ASN A 98 -9.03 -13.05 3.36
CA ASN A 98 -9.86 -14.20 3.69
C ASN A 98 -9.60 -15.44 2.81
N GLU A 99 -8.79 -15.36 1.75
CA GLU A 99 -8.20 -16.55 1.11
C GLU A 99 -7.07 -17.18 1.96
N ARG A 100 -7.21 -17.10 3.28
CA ARG A 100 -6.31 -17.69 4.28
C ARG A 100 -6.83 -19.02 4.79
#